data_AF-A0A8T6GZT5-F1
#
_entry.id   AF-A0A8T6GZT5-F1
#
_cell.length_a   1.000
_cell.length_b   1.000
_cell.length_c   1.000
_cell.angle_alpha   90.00
_cell.angle_beta   90.00
_cell.angle_gamma   90.00
#
_symmetry.space_group_name_H-M   'P 1'
#
loop_
_entity.id
_entity.type
_entity.pdbx_description
1 polymer ?
#
loop_
_entity_poly.entity_id
_entity_poly.type
_entity_poly.pdbx_seq_one_letter_code
_entity_poly.pdbx_strand_id
1 'polypeptide(L)'
;MPAFTVIKRDAAGKFELAYDGALVERTDAFVCVDAVFALEDRDLGYVKLRRGDRFREWFYTDQWFNIFRVQDGETLALKGWYCNITRPPLITASSVSADDLVLDVFVFPDGRTLWLDEDDFARLDIPKRDRQKARQGARTLETWVQRRLPPFDEIPS
;
A
#
# COMPACT_ATOMS: atom_id res chain seq x y z
N MET A 1 8.15 -2.03 20.05
CA MET A 1 6.92 -1.50 19.43
C MET A 1 5.80 -2.50 19.68
N PRO A 2 4.56 -2.08 19.96
CA PRO A 2 3.46 -3.00 20.22
C PRO A 2 3.13 -3.80 18.95
N ALA A 3 2.80 -5.08 19.14
CA ALA A 3 2.31 -5.93 18.06
C ALA A 3 1.03 -5.32 17.46
N PHE A 4 0.97 -5.25 16.13
CA PHE A 4 -0.13 -4.67 15.39
C PHE A 4 -0.41 -5.53 14.17
N THR A 5 -1.65 -5.98 14.00
CA THR A 5 -1.99 -6.91 12.91
C THR A 5 -2.49 -6.15 11.69
N VAL A 6 -1.89 -6.43 10.54
CA VAL A 6 -2.40 -5.98 9.23
C VAL A 6 -3.21 -7.11 8.63
N ILE A 7 -4.42 -6.80 8.15
CA ILE A 7 -5.36 -7.77 7.58
C ILE A 7 -5.71 -7.33 6.16
N LYS A 8 -5.29 -8.13 5.18
CA LYS A 8 -5.69 -7.96 3.79
C LYS A 8 -7.01 -8.68 3.54
N ARG A 9 -7.94 -7.97 2.90
CA ARG A 9 -9.21 -8.51 2.44
C ARG A 9 -9.37 -8.26 0.96
N ASP A 10 -10.11 -9.12 0.28
CA ASP A 10 -10.46 -8.94 -1.11
C ASP A 10 -11.51 -7.81 -1.28
N ALA A 11 -11.87 -7.54 -2.53
CA ALA A 11 -12.85 -6.51 -2.88
C ALA A 11 -14.27 -6.77 -2.33
N ALA A 12 -14.58 -8.01 -1.93
CA ALA A 12 -15.84 -8.38 -1.28
C ALA A 12 -15.75 -8.29 0.27
N GLY A 13 -14.61 -7.87 0.81
CA GLY A 13 -14.36 -7.76 2.25
C GLY A 13 -14.09 -9.13 2.90
N LYS A 14 -13.75 -10.15 2.12
CA LYS A 14 -13.39 -11.47 2.65
C LYS A 14 -11.89 -11.51 2.96
N PHE A 15 -11.55 -12.16 4.08
CA PHE A 15 -10.16 -12.37 4.48
C PHE A 15 -9.33 -13.07 3.40
N GLU A 16 -8.13 -12.55 3.14
CA GLU A 16 -7.11 -13.18 2.29
C GLU A 16 -5.87 -13.57 3.10
N LEU A 17 -5.34 -12.63 3.87
CA LEU A 17 -4.10 -12.80 4.62
C LEU A 17 -4.09 -11.88 5.85
N ALA A 18 -3.39 -12.29 6.91
CA ALA A 18 -2.96 -11.40 7.96
C ALA A 18 -1.50 -11.62 8.30
N TYR A 19 -0.85 -10.58 8.76
CA TYR A 19 0.53 -10.62 9.23
C TYR A 19 0.75 -9.62 10.36
N ASP A 20 1.75 -9.90 11.17
CA ASP A 20 2.14 -9.03 12.28
C ASP A 20 3.09 -7.95 11.79
N GLY A 21 2.88 -6.76 12.33
CA GLY A 21 3.76 -5.61 12.21
C GLY A 21 3.93 -4.91 13.55
N ALA A 22 4.70 -3.84 13.50
CA ALA A 22 4.97 -2.96 14.63
C ALA A 22 4.32 -1.60 14.35
N LEU A 23 3.39 -1.17 15.21
CA LEU A 23 2.83 0.18 15.10
C LEU A 23 3.94 1.21 15.35
N VAL A 24 4.20 2.05 14.35
CA VAL A 24 5.18 3.14 14.38
C VAL A 24 4.50 4.43 14.83
N GLU A 25 3.37 4.75 14.20
CA GLU A 25 2.66 6.00 14.40
C GLU A 25 1.16 5.80 14.25
N ARG A 26 0.38 6.55 15.03
CA ARG A 26 -1.07 6.66 14.90
C ARG A 26 -1.45 8.12 15.04
N THR A 27 -2.18 8.62 14.05
CA THR A 27 -2.79 9.94 14.05
C THR A 27 -4.27 9.81 13.69
N ASP A 28 -4.99 10.93 13.66
CA ASP A 28 -6.37 10.96 13.13
C ASP A 28 -6.41 10.73 11.61
N ALA A 29 -5.30 10.95 10.91
CA ALA A 29 -5.21 10.85 9.45
C ALA A 29 -4.74 9.47 8.96
N PHE A 30 -3.91 8.76 9.73
CA PHE A 30 -3.40 7.44 9.33
C PHE A 30 -2.86 6.62 10.51
N VAL A 31 -2.67 5.32 10.26
CA VAL A 31 -1.75 4.47 11.03
C VAL A 31 -0.56 4.08 10.17
N CYS A 32 0.63 4.10 10.75
CA CYS A 32 1.88 3.69 10.12
C CYS A 32 2.42 2.44 10.80
N VAL A 33 2.72 1.41 10.02
CA VAL A 33 3.15 0.09 10.49
C VAL A 33 4.49 -0.28 9.85
N ASP A 34 5.40 -0.84 10.64
CA ASP A 34 6.58 -1.55 10.16
C ASP A 34 6.26 -3.03 10.01
N ALA A 35 6.52 -3.60 8.84
CA ALA A 35 6.38 -5.03 8.58
C ALA A 35 7.61 -5.59 7.86
N VAL A 36 7.77 -6.91 7.95
CA VAL A 36 8.81 -7.64 7.24
C VAL A 36 8.15 -8.59 6.25
N PHE A 37 8.59 -8.56 5.00
CA PHE A 37 8.10 -9.47 3.98
C PHE A 37 8.56 -10.89 4.31
N ALA A 38 7.64 -11.73 4.79
CA ALA A 38 7.94 -13.09 5.25
C ALA A 38 7.72 -14.17 4.18
N LEU A 39 7.07 -13.83 3.07
CA LEU A 39 6.77 -14.75 1.98
C LEU A 39 8.03 -15.15 1.22
N GLU A 40 7.89 -16.13 0.33
CA GLU A 40 8.94 -16.48 -0.62
C GLU A 40 9.26 -15.32 -1.56
N ASP A 41 10.52 -15.27 -2.01
CA ASP A 41 10.98 -14.27 -2.96
C ASP A 41 10.09 -14.22 -4.20
N ARG A 42 9.73 -13.02 -4.62
CA ARG A 42 8.93 -12.76 -5.82
C ARG A 42 9.63 -11.77 -6.72
N ASP A 43 9.86 -12.20 -7.96
CA ASP A 43 10.28 -11.33 -9.05
C ASP A 43 9.04 -10.90 -9.84
N LEU A 44 8.65 -9.63 -9.68
CA LEU A 44 7.48 -9.06 -10.34
C LEU A 44 7.84 -8.43 -11.70
N GLY A 45 9.10 -8.58 -12.15
CA GLY A 45 9.62 -7.99 -13.39
C GLY A 45 10.02 -6.51 -13.27
N TYR A 46 9.33 -5.73 -12.43
CA TYR A 46 9.67 -4.33 -12.14
C TYR A 46 10.32 -4.13 -10.76
N VAL A 47 10.13 -5.08 -9.83
CA VAL A 47 10.76 -5.10 -8.51
C VAL A 47 10.94 -6.55 -8.04
N LYS A 48 12.00 -6.80 -7.27
CA LYS A 48 12.24 -8.09 -6.60
C LYS A 48 11.97 -7.93 -5.11
N LEU A 49 10.87 -8.53 -4.65
CA LEU A 49 10.54 -8.63 -3.24
C LEU A 49 11.24 -9.87 -2.69
N ARG A 50 12.08 -9.68 -1.68
CA ARG A 50 12.82 -10.77 -1.04
C ARG A 50 12.32 -10.97 0.37
N ARG A 51 12.34 -12.21 0.83
CA ARG A 51 12.11 -12.49 2.25
C ARG A 51 13.07 -11.66 3.09
N GLY A 52 12.54 -10.91 4.06
CA GLY A 52 13.31 -10.01 4.91
C GLY A 52 13.29 -8.54 4.47
N ASP A 53 12.75 -8.22 3.28
CA ASP A 53 12.50 -6.84 2.89
C ASP A 53 11.62 -6.13 3.91
N ARG A 54 11.90 -4.84 4.11
CA ARG A 54 11.23 -4.01 5.11
C ARG A 54 10.20 -3.13 4.46
N PHE A 55 9.01 -3.14 5.02
CA PHE A 55 7.85 -2.40 4.55
C PHE A 55 7.49 -1.39 5.62
N ARG A 56 7.49 -0.11 5.24
CA ARG A 56 6.84 0.95 6.00
C ARG A 56 5.50 1.21 5.35
N GLU A 57 4.42 0.96 6.07
CA GLU A 57 3.07 0.89 5.52
C GLU A 57 2.19 1.98 6.12
N TRP A 58 1.59 2.82 5.27
CA TRP A 58 0.66 3.87 5.69
C TRP A 58 -0.76 3.53 5.26
N PHE A 59 -1.66 3.49 6.24
CA PHE A 59 -3.09 3.26 6.04
C PHE A 59 -3.86 4.51 6.44
N TYR A 60 -4.35 5.25 5.45
CA TYR A 60 -4.99 6.55 5.64
C TYR A 60 -6.50 6.41 5.93
N THR A 61 -7.02 7.17 6.89
CA THR A 61 -8.42 7.09 7.33
C THR A 61 -9.41 7.62 6.29
N ASP A 62 -8.97 8.52 5.40
CA ASP A 62 -9.82 9.22 4.43
C ASP A 62 -9.41 9.02 2.96
N GLN A 63 -8.36 8.24 2.68
CA GLN A 63 -7.92 7.93 1.32
C GLN A 63 -8.37 6.55 0.87
N TRP A 64 -8.51 6.41 -0.46
CA TRP A 64 -8.83 5.14 -1.13
C TRP A 64 -7.56 4.43 -1.60
N PHE A 65 -6.50 4.52 -0.80
CA PHE A 65 -5.25 3.82 -1.03
C PHE A 65 -4.48 3.66 0.28
N ASN A 66 -3.59 2.68 0.31
CA ASN A 66 -2.48 2.62 1.25
C ASN A 66 -1.16 2.71 0.47
N ILE A 67 -0.06 3.03 1.16
CA ILE A 67 1.26 3.16 0.54
C ILE A 67 2.25 2.34 1.34
N PHE A 68 3.00 1.47 0.67
CA PHE A 68 4.06 0.66 1.27
C PHE A 68 5.40 1.10 0.68
N ARG A 69 6.24 1.77 1.47
CA ARG A 69 7.63 2.03 1.10
C ARG A 69 8.43 0.75 1.29
N VAL A 70 9.01 0.24 0.22
CA VAL A 70 9.72 -1.03 0.18
C VAL A 70 11.22 -0.79 0.21
N GLN A 71 11.90 -1.40 1.17
CA GLN A 71 13.34 -1.30 1.37
C GLN A 71 13.96 -2.69 1.42
N ASP A 72 15.12 -2.85 0.79
CA ASP A 72 15.90 -4.09 0.83
C ASP A 72 16.31 -4.43 2.27
N GLY A 73 16.07 -5.68 2.67
CA GLY A 73 16.28 -6.13 4.05
C GLY A 73 17.75 -6.11 4.51
N GLU A 74 18.70 -6.24 3.58
CA GLU A 74 20.14 -6.34 3.87
C GLU A 74 20.86 -5.03 3.59
N THR A 75 20.67 -4.48 2.38
CA THR A 75 21.40 -3.29 1.92
C THR A 75 20.75 -1.99 2.36
N LEU A 76 19.51 -2.03 2.84
CA LEU A 76 18.68 -0.87 3.15
C LEU A 76 18.44 0.05 1.93
N ALA A 77 18.67 -0.43 0.70
CA ALA A 77 18.37 0.33 -0.50
C ALA A 77 16.85 0.45 -0.71
N LEU A 78 16.38 1.65 -1.05
CA LEU A 78 14.99 1.87 -1.45
C LEU A 78 14.70 1.13 -2.76
N LYS A 79 13.66 0.28 -2.75
CA LYS A 79 13.18 -0.44 -3.95
C LYS A 79 12.08 0.34 -4.67
N GLY A 80 11.30 1.13 -3.93
CA GLY A 80 10.21 1.96 -4.45
C GLY A 80 9.04 1.98 -3.47
N TRP A 81 7.86 2.34 -3.97
CA TRP A 81 6.61 2.32 -3.20
C TRP A 81 5.56 1.50 -3.92
N TYR A 82 4.96 0.56 -3.20
CA TYR A 82 3.80 -0.19 -3.65
C TYR A 82 2.54 0.48 -3.11
N CYS A 83 1.69 0.99 -3.98
CA CYS A 83 0.49 1.72 -3.58
C CYS A 83 -0.74 0.92 -3.97
N ASN A 84 -1.44 0.36 -2.99
CA ASN A 84 -2.65 -0.42 -3.24
C ASN A 84 -3.86 0.52 -3.24
N ILE A 85 -4.72 0.45 -4.25
CA ILE A 85 -6.01 1.15 -4.23
C ILE A 85 -6.99 0.30 -3.43
N THR A 86 -7.48 0.85 -2.33
CA THR A 86 -8.31 0.14 -1.35
C THR A 86 -9.55 0.95 -0.97
N ARG A 87 -10.51 0.32 -0.31
CA ARG A 87 -11.46 1.09 0.52
C ARG A 87 -10.73 1.71 1.72
N PRO A 88 -11.29 2.77 2.34
CA PRO A 88 -10.77 3.27 3.61
C PRO A 88 -10.71 2.13 4.63
N PRO A 89 -9.59 2.01 5.35
CA PRO A 89 -9.34 0.88 6.22
C PRO A 89 -10.24 0.94 7.47
N LEU A 90 -10.57 -0.23 8.01
CA LEU A 90 -11.10 -0.33 9.37
C LEU A 90 -9.92 -0.46 10.33
N ILE A 91 -9.74 0.54 11.18
CA ILE A 91 -8.64 0.62 12.15
C ILE A 91 -9.19 0.41 13.56
N THR A 92 -8.58 -0.52 14.30
CA THR A 92 -8.87 -0.77 15.72
C THR A 92 -7.69 -0.33 16.58
N ALA A 93 -7.70 -0.63 17.88
CA ALA A 93 -6.55 -0.38 18.75
C ALA A 93 -5.30 -1.18 18.37
N SER A 94 -5.47 -2.39 17.84
CA SER A 94 -4.38 -3.36 17.61
C SER A 94 -4.33 -3.93 16.19
N SER A 95 -5.18 -3.44 15.27
CA SER A 95 -5.17 -3.90 13.89
C SER A 95 -5.63 -2.85 12.89
N VAL A 96 -5.28 -3.09 11.63
CA VAL A 96 -5.83 -2.41 10.46
C VAL A 96 -6.28 -3.46 9.45
N SER A 97 -7.44 -3.23 8.82
CA SER A 97 -7.91 -4.05 7.70
C SER A 97 -8.29 -3.19 6.51
N ALA A 98 -7.87 -3.59 5.31
CA ALA A 98 -8.16 -2.87 4.08
C ALA A 98 -8.73 -3.85 3.04
N ASP A 99 -9.79 -3.40 2.35
CA ASP A 99 -10.36 -4.13 1.22
C ASP A 99 -9.63 -3.70 -0.05
N ASP A 100 -8.89 -4.64 -0.62
CA ASP A 100 -8.10 -4.46 -1.84
C ASP A 100 -9.02 -4.42 -3.07
N LEU A 101 -8.84 -3.41 -3.93
CA LEU A 101 -9.62 -3.25 -5.15
C LEU A 101 -8.84 -3.64 -6.40
N VAL A 102 -7.80 -4.45 -6.23
CA VAL A 102 -6.90 -5.04 -7.24
C VAL A 102 -6.13 -4.06 -8.12
N LEU A 103 -6.45 -2.76 -8.09
CA LEU A 103 -5.72 -1.74 -8.81
C LEU A 103 -4.53 -1.28 -7.98
N ASP A 104 -3.33 -1.34 -8.55
CA ASP A 104 -2.12 -0.92 -7.88
C ASP A 104 -1.31 0.07 -8.72
N VAL A 105 -0.50 0.88 -8.02
CA VAL A 105 0.53 1.71 -8.65
C VAL A 105 1.86 1.44 -7.97
N PHE A 106 2.85 1.04 -8.75
CA PHE A 106 4.23 1.01 -8.30
C PHE A 106 4.93 2.32 -8.64
N VAL A 107 5.53 2.97 -7.65
CA VAL A 107 6.33 4.18 -7.82
C VAL A 107 7.80 3.82 -7.68
N PHE A 108 8.57 4.05 -8.74
CA PHE A 108 10.01 3.79 -8.74
C PHE A 108 10.75 4.83 -7.87
N PRO A 109 11.97 4.55 -7.41
CA PRO A 109 12.79 5.50 -6.64
C PRO A 109 13.04 6.85 -7.33
N ASP A 110 12.96 6.89 -8.67
CA ASP A 110 13.09 8.11 -9.48
C ASP A 110 11.75 8.84 -9.71
N GLY A 111 10.65 8.31 -9.17
CA GLY A 111 9.31 8.87 -9.25
C GLY A 111 8.54 8.55 -10.51
N ARG A 112 9.07 7.73 -11.42
CA ARG A 112 8.24 7.12 -12.48
C ARG A 112 7.17 6.23 -11.84
N THR A 113 6.01 6.14 -12.48
CA THR A 113 4.88 5.33 -12.01
C THR A 113 4.57 4.21 -13.01
N LEU A 114 4.21 3.04 -12.50
CA LEU A 114 3.72 1.90 -13.27
C LEU A 114 2.35 1.50 -12.73
N TRP A 115 1.35 1.52 -13.60
CA TRP A 115 0.00 1.01 -13.33
C TRP A 115 -0.02 -0.50 -13.49
N LEU A 116 -0.73 -1.17 -12.58
CA LEU A 116 -0.84 -2.61 -12.51
C LEU A 116 -2.31 -3.01 -12.42
N ASP A 117 -2.64 -4.15 -13.03
CA ASP A 117 -3.94 -4.83 -12.86
C ASP A 117 -5.17 -3.98 -13.23
N GLU A 118 -5.00 -3.00 -14.14
CA GLU A 118 -6.07 -2.13 -14.64
C GLU A 118 -7.25 -2.91 -15.25
N ASP A 119 -6.93 -3.97 -15.99
CA ASP A 119 -7.89 -4.87 -16.63
C ASP A 119 -8.71 -5.65 -15.60
N ASP A 120 -8.07 -6.11 -14.53
CA ASP A 120 -8.73 -6.87 -13.48
C ASP A 120 -9.61 -5.96 -12.62
N PHE A 121 -9.15 -4.75 -12.32
CA PHE A 121 -9.99 -3.72 -11.72
C PHE A 121 -11.21 -3.41 -12.60
N ALA A 122 -11.03 -3.29 -13.92
CA ALA A 122 -12.14 -3.00 -14.85
C ALA A 122 -13.22 -4.10 -14.83
N ARG A 123 -12.82 -5.36 -14.62
CA ARG A 123 -13.72 -6.54 -14.56
C ARG A 123 -14.34 -6.78 -13.18
N LEU A 124 -13.82 -6.14 -12.13
CA LEU A 124 -14.25 -6.33 -10.75
C LEU A 124 -15.75 -6.03 -10.55
N ASP A 125 -16.50 -6.90 -9.89
CA ASP A 125 -17.91 -6.65 -9.57
C ASP A 125 -18.03 -5.85 -8.26
N ILE A 126 -18.03 -4.52 -8.38
CA ILE A 126 -18.13 -3.58 -7.26
C ILE A 126 -19.14 -2.46 -7.55
N PRO A 127 -19.71 -1.83 -6.51
CA PRO A 127 -20.60 -0.68 -6.67
C PRO A 127 -19.95 0.43 -7.52
N LYS A 128 -20.74 1.07 -8.38
CA LYS A 128 -20.27 2.20 -9.22
C LYS A 128 -19.61 3.32 -8.41
N ARG A 129 -20.12 3.57 -7.19
CA ARG A 129 -19.57 4.55 -6.26
C ARG A 129 -18.14 4.19 -5.84
N ASP A 130 -17.90 2.93 -5.49
CA ASP A 130 -16.58 2.44 -5.08
C ASP A 130 -15.60 2.57 -6.23
N ARG A 131 -16.02 2.17 -7.44
CA ARG A 131 -15.22 2.34 -8.66
C ARG A 131 -14.83 3.80 -8.92
N GLN A 132 -15.76 4.73 -8.72
CA GLN A 132 -15.49 6.17 -8.86
C GLN A 132 -14.51 6.66 -7.79
N LYS A 133 -14.67 6.21 -6.54
CA LYS A 133 -13.81 6.60 -5.43
C LYS A 133 -12.40 6.03 -5.54
N ALA A 134 -12.26 4.78 -5.96
CA ALA A 134 -10.98 4.17 -6.30
C ALA A 134 -10.22 4.99 -7.34
N ARG A 135 -10.88 5.36 -8.46
CA ARG A 135 -10.31 6.24 -9.49
C ARG A 135 -9.96 7.64 -8.97
N GLN A 136 -10.74 8.17 -8.04
CA GLN A 136 -10.42 9.45 -7.40
C GLN A 136 -9.19 9.33 -6.51
N GLY A 137 -9.10 8.28 -5.69
CA GLY A 137 -7.94 7.97 -4.86
C GLY A 137 -6.66 7.81 -5.68
N ALA A 138 -6.75 7.09 -6.81
CA ALA A 138 -5.70 6.96 -7.81
C ALA A 138 -5.16 8.32 -8.30
N ARG A 139 -6.03 9.26 -8.67
CA ARG A 139 -5.60 10.61 -9.09
C ARG A 139 -4.99 11.42 -7.94
N THR A 140 -5.52 11.26 -6.74
CA THR A 140 -4.94 11.88 -5.54
C THR A 140 -3.53 11.35 -5.30
N LEU A 141 -3.33 10.03 -5.41
CA LEU A 141 -2.02 9.38 -5.31
C LEU A 141 -1.03 9.93 -6.35
N GLU A 142 -1.42 10.02 -7.62
CA GLU A 142 -0.58 10.64 -8.65
C GLU A 142 -0.20 12.07 -8.30
N THR A 143 -1.14 12.85 -7.76
CA THR A 143 -0.87 14.22 -7.30
C THR A 143 0.15 14.23 -6.15
N TRP A 144 0.09 13.27 -5.23
CA TRP A 144 1.05 13.15 -4.14
C TRP A 144 2.46 12.84 -4.66
N VAL A 145 2.57 11.90 -5.61
CA VAL A 145 3.85 11.55 -6.25
C VAL A 145 4.43 12.77 -6.99
N GLN A 146 3.62 13.48 -7.77
CA GLN A 146 4.04 14.67 -8.52
C GLN A 146 4.50 15.81 -7.60
N ARG A 147 3.81 16.00 -6.48
CA ARG A 147 4.10 17.06 -5.52
C ARG A 147 5.14 16.66 -4.46
N ARG A 148 5.68 15.44 -4.53
CA ARG A 148 6.64 14.89 -3.55
C ARG A 148 6.09 15.00 -2.12
N LEU A 149 4.79 14.74 -1.94
CA LEU A 149 4.20 14.68 -0.61
C LEU A 149 4.65 13.39 0.07
N PRO A 150 4.88 13.39 1.40
CA PRO A 150 5.22 12.16 2.12
C PRO A 150 4.22 11.03 1.83
N PRO A 151 4.71 9.78 1.64
CA PRO A 151 6.10 9.32 1.81
C PRO A 151 6.97 9.42 0.53
N PHE A 152 6.59 10.23 -0.46
CA PHE A 152 7.30 10.40 -1.73
C PHE A 152 8.33 11.54 -1.73
N ASP A 153 8.55 12.17 -0.57
CA ASP A 153 9.53 13.24 -0.36
C ASP A 153 10.99 12.77 -0.47
N GLU A 154 11.23 11.45 -0.45
CA GLU A 154 12.55 10.85 -0.71
C GLU A 154 12.90 10.75 -2.21
N ILE A 155 11.95 10.97 -3.11
CA ILE A 155 12.23 10.95 -4.54
C ILE A 155 13.15 12.14 -4.89
N PRO A 156 14.27 11.93 -5.59
CA PRO A 156 15.17 13.01 -5.98
C PRO A 156 14.46 14.11 -6.80
N SER A 157 14.91 15.35 -6.60
CA SER A 157 14.48 16.53 -7.37
C SER A 157 15.08 16.54 -8.78
#